data_AF-A0A963RNL6-F1
#
_entry.id   AF-A0A963RNL6-F1
#
_cell.length_a   1.000
_cell.length_b   1.000
_cell.length_c   1.000
_cell.angle_alpha   90.00
_cell.angle_beta   90.00
_cell.angle_gamma   90.00
#
_symmetry.space_group_name_H-M   'P 1'
#
loop_
_entity.id
_entity.type
_entity.pdbx_description
1 polymer ?
#
loop_
_entity_poly.entity_id
_entity_poly.type
_entity_poly.pdbx_seq_one_letter_code
_entity_poly.pdbx_strand_id
1 'polypeptide(L)'
;STRVNPWTAAASSRVRDGYIAVLERGVLRVVAEGFYFTNEIRLDAREEWLYIVETTGPHITRMRVREGAQGVALSDRELFGPAHLGGFPDGIAFDAFGNLWCTLVMVDQLIALTPQGDKLLLLDDGNPAASKNLLSHMAA
;
A
#
# COMPACT_ATOMS: atom_id res chain seq x y z
N SER A 1 7.66 -5.88 -6.06
CA SER A 1 7.74 -7.30 -5.65
C SER A 1 9.08 -7.52 -4.97
N THR A 2 9.08 -8.31 -3.90
CA THR A 2 10.26 -8.49 -3.05
C THR A 2 10.98 -9.83 -3.25
N ARG A 3 10.41 -10.78 -4.02
CA ARG A 3 11.02 -12.10 -4.25
C ARG A 3 11.06 -12.52 -5.74
N VAL A 4 10.11 -12.10 -6.58
CA VAL A 4 10.12 -12.41 -8.02
C VAL A 4 11.16 -11.58 -8.78
N ASN A 5 11.93 -12.23 -9.66
CA ASN A 5 12.96 -11.62 -10.51
C ASN A 5 12.78 -12.10 -11.98
N PRO A 6 12.60 -11.22 -12.97
CA PRO A 6 12.54 -9.76 -12.85
C PRO A 6 11.27 -9.29 -12.14
N TRP A 7 11.39 -8.20 -11.36
CA TRP A 7 10.26 -7.64 -10.62
C TRP A 7 9.10 -7.21 -11.53
N THR A 8 9.38 -6.90 -12.81
CA THR A 8 8.40 -6.54 -13.83
C THR A 8 7.37 -7.64 -14.06
N ALA A 9 7.76 -8.92 -13.94
CA ALA A 9 6.83 -10.03 -14.06
C ALA A 9 5.78 -10.03 -12.92
N ALA A 10 6.18 -9.61 -11.72
CA ALA A 10 5.26 -9.46 -10.60
C ALA A 10 4.51 -8.12 -10.59
N ALA A 11 4.96 -7.12 -11.35
CA ALA A 11 4.17 -5.91 -11.57
C ALA A 11 2.98 -6.18 -12.49
N SER A 12 3.16 -7.09 -13.46
CA SER A 12 2.12 -7.51 -14.40
C SER A 12 1.30 -8.73 -13.94
N SER A 13 1.48 -9.21 -12.70
CA SER A 13 0.74 -10.36 -12.17
C SER A 13 0.45 -10.20 -10.67
N ARG A 14 -0.67 -10.77 -10.20
CA ARG A 14 -1.11 -10.63 -8.80
C ARG A 14 -0.37 -11.60 -7.86
N VAL A 15 0.92 -11.36 -7.65
CA VAL A 15 1.76 -12.16 -6.76
C VAL A 15 1.72 -11.61 -5.33
N ARG A 16 1.54 -12.51 -4.34
CA ARG A 16 1.57 -12.19 -2.89
C ARG A 16 2.89 -12.59 -2.24
N ASP A 17 4.00 -12.04 -2.74
CA ASP A 17 5.35 -12.35 -2.23
C ASP A 17 5.97 -11.21 -1.40
N GLY A 18 5.23 -10.10 -1.24
CA GLY A 18 5.59 -8.92 -0.47
C GLY A 18 5.80 -9.23 1.02
N TYR A 19 6.76 -8.56 1.64
CA TYR A 19 7.00 -8.65 3.08
C TYR A 19 7.45 -7.30 3.67
N ILE A 20 7.20 -7.13 4.97
CA ILE A 20 7.72 -6.04 5.79
C ILE A 20 8.83 -6.59 6.67
N ALA A 21 9.95 -5.88 6.73
CA ALA A 21 11.08 -6.23 7.58
C ALA A 21 11.48 -5.06 8.48
N VAL A 22 12.00 -5.39 9.65
CA VAL A 22 12.58 -4.45 10.62
C VAL A 22 14.08 -4.72 10.68
N LEU A 23 14.88 -3.66 10.61
CA LEU A 23 16.32 -3.69 10.88
C LEU A 23 16.56 -3.17 12.29
N GLU A 24 16.88 -4.07 13.22
CA GLU A 24 17.12 -3.74 14.62
C GLU A 24 18.51 -4.22 15.02
N ARG A 25 19.36 -3.30 15.54
CA ARG A 25 20.73 -3.64 16.00
C ARG A 25 21.56 -4.39 14.94
N GLY A 26 21.39 -4.04 13.67
CA GLY A 26 22.09 -4.66 12.54
C GLY A 26 21.51 -6.01 12.09
N VAL A 27 20.41 -6.48 12.69
CA VAL A 27 19.73 -7.72 12.32
C VAL A 27 18.43 -7.40 11.58
N LEU A 28 18.31 -7.87 10.35
CA LEU A 28 17.09 -7.77 9.57
C LEU A 28 16.16 -8.95 9.90
N ARG A 29 14.89 -8.67 10.21
CA ARG A 29 13.86 -9.68 10.46
C ARG A 29 12.59 -9.36 9.72
N VAL A 30 12.02 -10.35 9.04
CA VAL A 30 10.67 -10.25 8.46
C VAL A 30 9.64 -10.29 9.59
N VAL A 31 8.73 -9.32 9.60
CA VAL A 31 7.70 -9.15 10.64
C VAL A 31 6.28 -9.32 10.11
N ALA A 32 6.10 -9.30 8.79
CA ALA A 32 4.84 -9.63 8.12
C ALA A 32 5.11 -10.00 6.66
N GLU A 33 4.29 -10.86 6.07
CA GLU A 33 4.40 -11.26 4.66
C GLU A 33 3.05 -11.50 3.97
N GLY A 34 3.07 -11.85 2.69
CA GLY A 34 1.87 -12.20 1.92
C GLY A 34 1.14 -10.99 1.36
N PHE A 35 1.87 -9.91 1.06
CA PHE A 35 1.33 -8.69 0.47
C PHE A 35 1.52 -8.67 -1.06
N TYR A 36 0.61 -8.00 -1.75
CA TYR A 36 0.68 -7.76 -3.19
C TYR A 36 1.58 -6.58 -3.53
N PHE A 37 2.76 -6.86 -4.07
CA PHE A 37 3.65 -5.85 -4.64
C PHE A 37 3.77 -4.59 -3.74
N THR A 38 4.32 -4.77 -2.54
CA THR A 38 4.49 -3.69 -1.56
C THR A 38 5.38 -2.59 -2.11
N ASN A 39 4.91 -1.34 -2.04
CA ASN A 39 5.64 -0.16 -2.50
C ASN A 39 6.06 0.72 -1.31
N GLU A 40 5.26 1.73 -0.93
CA GLU A 40 5.53 2.55 0.26
C GLU A 40 4.88 1.97 1.55
N ILE A 41 5.47 2.34 2.70
CA ILE A 41 4.89 2.17 4.02
C ILE A 41 4.91 3.49 4.81
N ARG A 42 3.97 3.68 5.73
CA ARG A 42 3.89 4.90 6.56
C ARG A 42 3.35 4.60 7.95
N LEU A 43 3.97 5.17 8.98
CA LEU A 43 3.39 5.17 10.34
C LEU A 43 2.35 6.29 10.46
N ASP A 44 1.32 6.08 11.27
CA ASP A 44 0.49 7.20 11.74
C ASP A 44 1.23 8.07 12.75
N ALA A 45 0.67 9.25 13.07
CA ALA A 45 1.30 10.23 13.95
C ALA A 45 1.56 9.71 15.38
N ARG A 46 0.88 8.65 15.80
CA ARG A 46 1.05 8.02 17.12
C ARG A 46 1.90 6.75 17.07
N GLU A 47 2.39 6.39 15.88
CA GLU A 47 3.15 5.17 15.59
C GLU A 47 2.42 3.89 16.04
N GLU A 48 1.09 3.94 16.12
CA GLU A 48 0.27 2.79 16.51
C GLU A 48 0.00 1.87 15.32
N TRP A 49 -0.02 2.41 14.12
CA TRP A 49 -0.37 1.69 12.90
C TRP A 49 0.65 1.92 11.80
N LEU A 50 1.03 0.84 11.13
CA LEU A 50 1.80 0.86 9.89
C LEU A 50 0.85 0.65 8.71
N TYR A 51 0.78 1.62 7.82
CA TYR A 51 0.04 1.60 6.55
C TYR A 51 0.97 1.09 5.46
N ILE A 52 0.47 0.19 4.63
CA ILE A 52 1.22 -0.61 3.68
C ILE A 52 0.49 -0.55 2.35
N VAL A 53 1.17 -0.03 1.33
CA VAL A 53 0.65 0.04 -0.02
C VAL A 53 0.72 -1.34 -0.67
N GLU A 54 -0.40 -1.83 -1.18
CA GLU A 54 -0.47 -3.05 -1.99
C GLU A 54 -0.83 -2.71 -3.45
N THR A 55 0.20 -2.47 -4.27
CA THR A 55 0.09 -1.91 -5.63
C THR A 55 -0.80 -2.75 -6.55
N THR A 56 -0.53 -4.06 -6.65
CA THR A 56 -1.32 -5.00 -7.46
C THR A 56 -2.48 -5.64 -6.68
N GLY A 57 -2.57 -5.29 -5.38
CA GLY A 57 -3.73 -5.50 -4.51
C GLY A 57 -4.87 -4.51 -4.77
N PRO A 58 -4.63 -3.52 -5.64
CA PRO A 58 -4.79 -2.07 -5.43
C PRO A 58 -5.57 -1.63 -4.17
N HIS A 59 -4.97 -1.77 -2.99
CA HIS A 59 -5.54 -1.30 -1.72
C HIS A 59 -4.44 -0.90 -0.73
N ILE A 60 -4.85 -0.31 0.39
CA ILE A 60 -4.00 -0.09 1.55
C ILE A 60 -4.34 -1.12 2.62
N THR A 61 -3.33 -1.82 3.11
CA THR A 61 -3.42 -2.63 4.32
C THR A 61 -2.82 -1.83 5.47
N ARG A 62 -3.37 -1.95 6.68
CA ARG A 62 -2.70 -1.48 7.89
C ARG A 62 -2.53 -2.60 8.90
N MET A 63 -1.48 -2.52 9.70
CA MET A 63 -1.18 -3.45 10.79
C MET A 63 -0.78 -2.68 12.03
N ARG A 64 -1.19 -3.17 13.21
CA ARG A 64 -0.86 -2.54 14.47
C ARG A 64 0.60 -2.79 14.83
N VAL A 65 1.31 -1.75 15.21
CA VAL A 65 2.69 -1.83 15.69
C VAL A 65 2.67 -2.23 17.16
N ARG A 66 3.47 -3.25 17.50
CA ARG A 66 3.66 -3.73 18.87
C ARG A 66 5.13 -3.71 19.19
N GLU A 67 5.51 -2.94 20.20
CA GLU A 67 6.87 -2.94 20.73
C GLU A 67 6.91 -3.63 22.09
N GLY A 68 7.95 -4.43 22.33
CA GLY A 68 8.13 -5.10 23.60
C GLY A 68 9.54 -5.65 23.76
N ALA A 69 9.75 -6.45 24.80
CA ALA A 69 11.07 -7.02 25.12
C ALA A 69 11.65 -7.91 23.99
N GLN A 70 10.80 -8.42 23.09
CA GLN A 70 11.19 -9.23 21.93
C GLN A 70 11.39 -8.40 20.64
N GLY A 71 11.35 -7.07 20.75
CA GLY A 71 11.46 -6.12 19.64
C GLY A 71 10.10 -5.75 19.04
N VAL A 72 10.12 -5.31 17.78
CA VAL A 72 8.93 -4.87 17.04
C VAL A 72 8.20 -6.05 16.39
N ALA A 73 6.88 -6.08 16.51
CA ALA A 73 5.99 -7.00 15.80
C ALA A 73 4.82 -6.25 15.17
N LEU A 74 4.23 -6.83 14.13
CA LEU A 74 3.01 -6.34 13.50
C LEU A 74 1.86 -7.32 13.77
N SER A 75 0.73 -6.81 14.24
CA SER A 75 -0.49 -7.58 14.50
C SER A 75 -1.71 -6.96 13.79
N ASP A 76 -2.88 -7.55 13.95
CA ASP A 76 -4.17 -6.92 13.61
C ASP A 76 -4.23 -6.40 12.15
N ARG A 77 -3.91 -7.28 11.19
CA ARG A 77 -3.94 -6.94 9.76
C ARG A 77 -5.36 -6.65 9.29
N GLU A 78 -5.56 -5.48 8.70
CA GLU A 78 -6.84 -5.08 8.13
C GLU A 78 -6.69 -4.17 6.90
N LEU A 79 -7.73 -4.11 6.08
CA LEU A 79 -7.82 -3.14 5.00
C LEU A 79 -8.10 -1.76 5.56
N PHE A 80 -7.43 -0.74 5.04
CA PHE A 80 -7.74 0.65 5.32
C PHE A 80 -8.40 1.29 4.10
N GLY A 81 -9.69 1.57 4.23
CA GLY A 81 -10.53 2.09 3.16
C GLY A 81 -11.06 1.00 2.21
N PRO A 82 -11.36 1.34 0.93
CA PRO A 82 -11.97 0.41 0.00
C PRO A 82 -11.08 -0.79 -0.32
N ALA A 83 -11.71 -1.94 -0.60
CA ALA A 83 -11.00 -3.14 -1.06
C ALA A 83 -10.32 -2.99 -2.44
N HIS A 84 -10.64 -1.93 -3.18
CA HIS A 84 -10.03 -1.59 -4.46
C HIS A 84 -10.07 -0.07 -4.68
N LEU A 85 -8.91 0.57 -4.88
CA LEU A 85 -8.80 2.02 -4.98
C LEU A 85 -9.15 2.58 -6.36
N GLY A 86 -9.15 1.75 -7.41
CA GLY A 86 -9.48 2.15 -8.78
C GLY A 86 -8.25 2.43 -9.66
N GLY A 87 -7.05 2.26 -9.11
CA GLY A 87 -5.77 2.38 -9.76
C GLY A 87 -4.68 1.78 -8.87
N PHE A 88 -3.43 1.85 -9.31
CA PHE A 88 -2.30 1.23 -8.62
C PHE A 88 -1.73 2.20 -7.59
N PRO A 89 -1.95 1.98 -6.27
CA PRO A 89 -1.36 2.86 -5.26
C PRO A 89 0.16 2.69 -5.25
N ASP A 90 0.88 3.81 -5.08
CA ASP A 90 2.34 3.83 -5.01
C ASP A 90 2.82 4.60 -3.77
N GLY A 91 2.98 5.92 -3.88
CA GLY A 91 3.39 6.76 -2.76
C GLY A 91 2.23 7.14 -1.84
N ILE A 92 2.50 7.26 -0.54
CA ILE A 92 1.53 7.67 0.48
C ILE A 92 2.10 8.64 1.53
N ALA A 93 1.27 9.57 2.01
CA ALA A 93 1.63 10.48 3.10
C ALA A 93 0.41 10.92 3.91
N PHE A 94 0.58 11.09 5.22
CA PHE A 94 -0.45 11.70 6.06
C PHE A 94 -0.41 13.23 5.96
N ASP A 95 -1.60 13.84 5.92
CA ASP A 95 -1.74 15.28 6.19
C ASP A 95 -1.98 15.57 7.68
N ALA A 96 -2.08 16.86 8.02
CA ALA A 96 -2.31 17.32 9.40
C ALA A 96 -3.70 16.97 9.96
N PHE A 97 -4.64 16.55 9.11
CA PHE A 97 -5.99 16.14 9.51
C PHE A 97 -6.14 14.62 9.62
N GLY A 98 -5.06 13.86 9.35
CA GLY A 98 -5.04 12.41 9.41
C GLY A 98 -5.55 11.73 8.13
N ASN A 99 -5.74 12.46 7.02
CA ASN A 99 -6.02 11.80 5.75
C ASN A 99 -4.74 11.22 5.17
N LEU A 100 -4.83 10.01 4.64
CA LEU A 100 -3.74 9.36 3.92
C LEU A 100 -3.83 9.69 2.43
N TRP A 101 -2.98 10.59 1.97
CA TRP A 101 -2.82 10.92 0.55
C TRP A 101 -2.16 9.75 -0.15
N CYS A 102 -2.63 9.42 -1.35
CA CYS A 102 -2.11 8.32 -2.14
C CYS A 102 -2.11 8.65 -3.64
N THR A 103 -0.99 8.40 -4.30
CA THR A 103 -0.90 8.47 -5.77
C THR A 103 -1.40 7.17 -6.38
N LEU A 104 -2.31 7.24 -7.35
CA LEU A 104 -2.68 6.12 -8.20
C LEU A 104 -1.91 6.23 -9.51
N VAL A 105 -0.79 5.53 -9.60
CA VAL A 105 0.10 5.60 -10.75
C VAL A 105 -0.53 4.93 -11.98
N MET A 106 -0.10 5.37 -13.16
CA MET A 106 -0.58 4.90 -14.48
C MET A 106 -2.03 5.25 -14.82
N VAL A 107 -2.77 5.84 -13.88
CA VAL A 107 -4.11 6.43 -14.13
C VAL A 107 -4.15 7.92 -13.78
N ASP A 108 -3.00 8.50 -13.39
CA ASP A 108 -2.77 9.93 -13.12
C ASP A 108 -3.78 10.57 -12.14
N GLN A 109 -4.10 9.84 -11.07
CA GLN A 109 -5.01 10.29 -10.02
C GLN A 109 -4.29 10.48 -8.68
N LEU A 110 -4.70 11.52 -7.94
CA LEU A 110 -4.36 11.74 -6.55
C LEU A 110 -5.61 11.58 -5.69
N ILE A 111 -5.55 10.71 -4.70
CA ILE A 111 -6.65 10.47 -3.76
C ILE A 111 -6.22 10.77 -2.33
N ALA A 112 -7.20 10.88 -1.44
CA ALA A 112 -7.01 10.77 0.00
C ALA A 112 -7.96 9.73 0.58
N LEU A 113 -7.48 8.95 1.54
CA LEU A 113 -8.31 8.13 2.41
C LEU A 113 -8.51 8.88 3.74
N THR A 114 -9.76 9.13 4.11
CA THR A 114 -10.08 9.78 5.40
C THR A 114 -9.71 8.88 6.57
N PRO A 115 -9.62 9.38 7.81
CA PRO A 115 -9.43 8.52 8.99
C PRO A 115 -10.51 7.43 9.14
N GLN A 116 -11.70 7.66 8.59
CA GLN A 116 -12.82 6.70 8.57
C GLN A 116 -12.69 5.66 7.45
N GLY A 117 -11.74 5.83 6.53
CA GLY A 117 -11.51 4.96 5.38
C GLY A 117 -12.24 5.37 4.11
N ASP A 118 -12.90 6.53 4.08
CA ASP A 118 -13.57 7.00 2.87
C ASP A 118 -12.56 7.47 1.83
N LYS A 119 -12.78 7.12 0.57
CA LYS A 119 -11.93 7.57 -0.54
C LYS A 119 -12.44 8.88 -1.13
N LEU A 120 -11.57 9.88 -1.17
CA LEU A 120 -11.78 11.15 -1.87
C LEU A 120 -10.84 11.25 -3.07
N LEU A 121 -11.38 11.61 -4.24
CA LEU A 121 -10.58 11.96 -5.41
C LEU A 121 -10.22 13.45 -5.32
N LEU A 122 -8.93 13.76 -5.24
CA LEU A 122 -8.42 15.13 -5.10
C LEU A 122 -8.02 15.74 -6.44
N LEU A 123 -7.43 14.93 -7.32
CA LEU A 123 -7.04 15.30 -8.67
C LEU A 123 -7.21 14.12 -9.60
N ASP A 124 -7.71 14.38 -10.80
CA ASP A 124 -7.72 13.45 -11.92
C ASP A 124 -7.16 14.17 -13.14
N ASP A 125 -5.93 13.82 -13.52
CA ASP A 125 -5.25 14.30 -14.72
C ASP A 125 -5.12 13.17 -15.77
N GLY A 126 -5.86 12.07 -15.57
CA GLY A 126 -5.76 10.88 -16.41
C GLY A 126 -6.52 11.00 -17.72
N ASN A 127 -6.09 10.20 -18.71
CA ASN A 127 -6.87 9.97 -19.91
C ASN A 127 -7.90 8.84 -19.68
N PRO A 128 -9.23 9.12 -19.67
CA PRO A 128 -10.22 8.11 -19.28
C PRO A 128 -10.21 6.84 -20.15
N ALA A 129 -9.93 6.98 -21.46
CA ALA A 129 -9.88 5.85 -22.37
C ALA A 129 -8.63 4.99 -22.12
N ALA A 130 -7.47 5.63 -21.92
CA ALA A 130 -6.23 4.93 -21.63
C ALA A 130 -6.30 4.21 -20.27
N SER A 131 -6.78 4.89 -19.22
CA SER A 131 -6.96 4.31 -17.88
C SER A 131 -7.90 3.11 -17.92
N LYS A 132 -9.03 3.21 -18.63
CA LYS A 132 -9.96 2.08 -18.79
C LYS A 132 -9.30 0.87 -19.47
N ASN A 133 -8.52 1.09 -20.53
CA ASN A 133 -7.83 0.02 -21.24
C ASN A 133 -6.81 -0.68 -20.32
N LEU A 134 -6.00 0.10 -19.59
CA LEU A 134 -5.03 -0.43 -18.63
C LEU A 134 -5.70 -1.27 -17.55
N LEU A 135 -6.73 -0.73 -16.88
CA LEU A 135 -7.43 -1.41 -15.79
C LEU A 135 -8.11 -2.69 -16.27
N SER A 136 -8.68 -2.68 -17.48
CA SER A 136 -9.31 -3.86 -18.08
C SER A 136 -8.28 -4.94 -18.43
N HIS A 137 -7.10 -4.56 -18.92
CA HIS A 137 -6.02 -5.50 -19.20
C HIS A 137 -5.47 -6.13 -17.91
N MET A 138 -5.41 -5.37 -16.83
CA MET A 138 -4.86 -5.84 -15.55
C MET A 138 -5.84 -6.62 -14.67
N ALA A 139 -7.14 -6.52 -14.97
CA ALA A 139 -8.18 -7.31 -14.31
C ALA A 139 -8.42 -8.69 -14.98
N ALA A 140 -7.98 -8.86 -16.23
CA ALA A 140 -8.06 -10.11 -16.99
C ALA A 140 -7.01 -11.14 -16.54
#